data_AF-A0A172TUB4-F1
#
_entry.id   AF-A0A172TUB4-F1
#
_cell.length_a   1.000
_cell.length_b   1.000
_cell.length_c   1.000
_cell.angle_alpha   90.00
_cell.angle_beta   90.00
_cell.angle_gamma   90.00
#
_symmetry.space_group_name_H-M   'P 1'
#
loop_
_entity.id
_entity.type
_entity.pdbx_description
1 polymer ?
#
loop_
_entity_poly.entity_id
_entity_poly.type
_entity_poly.pdbx_seq_one_letter_code
_entity_poly.pdbx_strand_id
1 'polypeptide(L)'
;MLNLYQFPILMIFAATLFGIAAPVKKPITPVSAAPVASPVHSKEETAEYIPWQQERLLSWDDFQGGIKQNTDAVASTNTSLGISYQILDGKLVYQITCTFSKPNSWVL
;
A
#
# COMPACT_ATOMS: atom_id res chain seq x y z
N MET A 1 -8.86 -67.18 -30.53
CA MET A 1 -10.22 -66.89 -30.04
C MET A 1 -10.12 -66.37 -28.62
N LEU A 2 -10.23 -65.05 -28.42
CA LEU A 2 -10.31 -64.45 -27.09
C LEU A 2 -11.78 -64.27 -26.68
N ASN A 3 -12.05 -64.52 -25.40
CA ASN A 3 -13.38 -64.66 -24.82
C ASN A 3 -14.02 -63.28 -24.52
N LEU A 4 -15.32 -63.16 -24.78
CA LEU A 4 -16.11 -61.92 -24.72
C LEU A 4 -16.13 -61.25 -23.33
N TYR A 5 -15.76 -61.98 -22.28
CA TYR A 5 -15.67 -61.50 -20.89
C TYR A 5 -14.38 -60.72 -20.54
N GLN A 6 -13.42 -60.58 -21.45
CA GLN A 6 -12.19 -59.80 -21.20
C GLN A 6 -12.32 -58.30 -21.55
N PHE A 7 -13.41 -57.87 -22.19
CA PHE A 7 -13.62 -56.48 -22.58
C PHE A 7 -13.89 -55.47 -21.44
N PRO A 8 -14.59 -55.78 -20.33
CA PRO A 8 -14.85 -54.76 -19.31
C PRO A 8 -13.63 -54.43 -18.45
N ILE A 9 -12.61 -55.30 -18.41
CA ILE A 9 -11.39 -55.08 -17.62
C ILE A 9 -10.42 -54.12 -18.33
N LEU A 10 -10.42 -54.08 -19.67
CA LEU A 10 -9.55 -53.18 -20.45
C LEU A 10 -10.04 -51.72 -20.44
N MET A 11 -11.35 -51.49 -20.26
CA MET A 11 -11.95 -50.14 -20.25
C MET A 11 -11.70 -49.36 -18.94
N ILE A 12 -11.43 -50.03 -17.82
CA ILE A 12 -11.17 -49.36 -16.54
C ILE A 12 -9.74 -48.77 -16.49
N PHE A 13 -8.80 -49.36 -17.24
CA PHE A 13 -7.41 -48.89 -17.28
C PHE A 13 -7.18 -47.66 -18.16
N ALA A 14 -8.10 -47.33 -19.08
CA ALA A 14 -7.95 -46.18 -19.98
C ALA A 14 -8.43 -44.85 -19.36
N ALA A 15 -9.20 -44.89 -18.28
CA ALA A 15 -9.80 -43.70 -17.67
C ALA A 15 -8.87 -42.93 -16.71
N THR A 16 -7.67 -43.45 -16.40
CA THR A 16 -6.73 -42.82 -15.46
C THR A 16 -5.63 -41.98 -16.13
N LEU A 17 -5.58 -41.90 -17.46
CA LEU A 17 -4.54 -41.18 -18.20
C LEU A 17 -4.96 -39.82 -18.77
N PHE A 18 -6.24 -39.45 -18.72
CA PHE A 18 -6.67 -38.10 -19.07
C PHE A 18 -6.71 -37.23 -17.82
N GLY A 19 -5.52 -36.78 -17.43
CA GLY A 19 -5.36 -35.70 -16.46
C GLY A 19 -6.21 -34.51 -16.88
N ILE A 20 -7.14 -34.12 -16.01
CA ILE A 20 -7.89 -32.88 -16.13
C ILE A 20 -6.83 -31.78 -16.00
N ALA A 21 -6.48 -31.14 -17.11
CA ALA A 21 -5.64 -29.95 -17.08
C ALA A 21 -6.33 -28.92 -16.18
N ALA A 22 -5.76 -28.68 -14.99
CA ALA A 22 -6.21 -27.62 -14.12
C ALA A 22 -6.17 -26.30 -14.93
N PRO A 23 -7.19 -25.43 -14.80
CA PRO A 23 -7.16 -24.15 -15.48
C PRO A 23 -5.91 -23.40 -15.02
N VAL A 24 -4.99 -23.15 -15.94
CA VAL A 24 -3.82 -22.30 -15.71
C VAL A 24 -4.38 -20.96 -15.26
N LYS A 25 -4.23 -20.64 -13.97
CA LYS A 25 -4.42 -19.28 -13.48
C LYS A 25 -3.41 -18.45 -14.27
N LYS A 26 -3.87 -17.72 -15.28
CA LYS A 26 -3.04 -16.72 -15.95
C LYS A 26 -2.45 -15.87 -14.81
N PRO A 27 -1.13 -15.63 -14.78
CA PRO A 27 -0.57 -14.70 -13.83
C PRO A 27 -1.41 -13.43 -13.96
N ILE A 28 -2.01 -13.01 -12.85
CA ILE A 28 -2.55 -11.66 -12.76
C ILE A 28 -1.30 -10.81 -12.92
N THR A 29 -1.03 -10.36 -14.14
CA THR A 29 -0.10 -9.28 -14.35
C THR A 29 -0.64 -8.17 -13.46
N PRO A 30 0.07 -7.73 -12.41
CA PRO A 30 -0.33 -6.52 -11.75
C PRO A 30 -0.36 -5.49 -12.87
N VAL A 31 -1.55 -5.00 -13.21
CA VAL A 31 -1.67 -3.76 -13.96
C VAL A 31 -0.90 -2.81 -13.07
N SER A 32 0.34 -2.49 -13.49
CA SER A 32 1.13 -1.46 -12.86
C SER A 32 0.23 -0.25 -12.95
N ALA A 33 -0.42 0.07 -11.83
CA ALA A 33 -1.02 1.37 -11.65
C ALA A 33 0.17 2.29 -11.86
N ALA A 34 0.25 2.89 -13.05
CA ALA A 34 1.20 3.95 -13.31
C ALA A 34 1.07 4.88 -12.10
N PRO A 35 2.18 5.24 -11.43
CA PRO A 35 2.10 6.13 -10.29
C PRO A 35 1.37 7.38 -10.78
N VAL A 36 0.13 7.55 -10.32
CA VAL A 36 -0.58 8.79 -10.51
C VAL A 36 0.22 9.75 -9.65
N ALA A 37 1.19 10.40 -10.28
CA ALA A 37 1.97 11.46 -9.66
C ALA A 37 0.95 12.58 -9.42
N SER A 38 0.26 12.51 -8.29
CA SER A 38 -0.47 13.64 -7.77
C SER A 38 0.55 14.76 -7.63
N PRO A 39 0.27 15.97 -8.16
CA PRO A 39 1.19 17.08 -8.02
C PRO A 39 1.39 17.32 -6.52
N VAL A 40 2.58 16.94 -6.03
CA VAL A 40 3.01 17.25 -4.67
C VAL A 40 3.31 18.74 -4.69
N HIS A 41 2.26 19.54 -4.47
CA HIS A 41 2.44 20.93 -4.12
C HIS A 41 2.95 20.92 -2.66
N SER A 42 4.26 20.69 -2.50
CA SER A 42 4.90 20.80 -1.21
C SER A 42 4.79 22.25 -0.79
N LYS A 43 4.06 22.50 0.30
CA LYS A 43 4.22 23.75 1.04
C LYS A 43 5.72 23.94 1.35
N GLU A 44 6.16 25.18 1.50
CA GLU A 44 7.54 25.47 1.92
C GLU A 44 7.71 25.17 3.41
N GLU A 45 8.92 24.76 3.81
CA GLU A 45 9.27 24.60 5.22
C GLU A 45 9.24 25.96 5.90
N THR A 46 8.63 26.02 7.09
CA THR A 46 8.60 27.22 7.92
C THR A 46 9.34 27.00 9.23
N ALA A 47 9.45 28.07 10.02
CA ALA A 47 9.98 27.98 11.39
C ALA A 47 9.14 27.06 12.29
N GLU A 48 7.87 26.83 11.96
CA GLU A 48 6.93 26.05 12.78
C GLU A 48 6.64 24.66 12.20
N TYR A 49 6.61 24.53 10.87
CA TYR A 49 6.17 23.31 10.20
C TYR A 49 7.14 22.82 9.15
N ILE A 50 7.32 21.50 9.09
CA ILE A 50 8.04 20.80 8.03
C ILE A 50 7.02 20.02 7.21
N PRO A 51 6.76 20.39 5.96
CA PRO A 51 5.97 19.58 5.05
C PRO A 51 6.75 18.33 4.69
N TRP A 52 6.05 17.20 4.63
CA TRP A 52 6.65 15.94 4.21
C TRP A 52 7.17 16.06 2.77
N GLN A 53 8.43 15.68 2.59
CA GLN A 53 9.07 15.55 1.29
C GLN A 53 9.89 14.27 1.30
N GLN A 54 9.99 13.60 0.16
CA GLN A 54 10.71 12.32 0.05
C GLN A 54 12.20 12.45 0.44
N GLU A 55 12.79 13.61 0.16
CA GLU A 55 14.23 13.87 0.34
C GLU A 55 14.55 14.55 1.69
N ARG A 56 13.54 15.14 2.36
CA ARG A 56 13.71 15.84 3.64
C ARG A 56 13.34 14.93 4.80
N LEU A 57 14.31 14.15 5.27
CA LEU A 57 14.19 13.38 6.51
C LEU A 57 14.23 14.31 7.73
N LEU A 58 13.50 13.96 8.78
CA LEU A 58 13.56 14.68 10.05
C LEU A 58 14.90 14.45 10.74
N SER A 59 15.42 15.51 11.35
CA SER A 59 16.64 15.53 12.15
C SER A 59 16.30 15.86 13.60
N TRP A 60 17.21 15.58 14.54
CA TRP A 60 16.97 15.88 15.95
C TRP A 60 16.74 17.38 16.22
N ASP A 61 17.34 18.26 15.44
CA ASP A 61 17.18 19.72 15.56
C ASP A 61 15.77 20.19 15.19
N ASP A 62 15.00 19.37 14.48
CA ASP A 62 13.60 19.65 14.14
C ASP A 62 12.65 19.42 15.34
N PHE A 63 13.08 18.68 16.37
CA PHE A 63 12.28 18.38 17.55
C PHE A 63 12.44 19.47 18.61
N GLN A 64 11.69 20.55 18.45
CA GLN A 64 11.79 21.74 19.30
C GLN A 64 10.75 21.76 20.44
N GLY A 65 9.86 20.77 20.49
CA GLY A 65 8.88 20.63 21.56
C GLY A 65 9.50 20.17 22.87
N GLY A 66 8.92 20.63 23.98
CA GLY A 66 9.28 20.15 25.31
C GLY A 66 8.85 18.70 25.52
N ILE A 67 9.68 17.92 26.21
CA ILE A 67 9.32 16.58 26.66
C ILE A 67 8.28 16.73 27.76
N LYS A 68 7.11 16.11 27.57
CA LYS A 68 6.09 16.05 28.61
C LYS A 68 6.37 14.84 29.49
N GLN A 69 6.50 15.10 30.79
CA GLN A 69 6.81 14.07 31.79
C GLN A 69 5.52 13.42 32.30
N ASN A 70 5.64 12.21 32.85
CA ASN A 70 4.53 11.43 33.45
C ASN A 70 3.44 11.00 32.45
N THR A 71 3.83 10.77 31.19
CA THR A 71 2.95 10.17 30.19
C THR A 71 3.36 8.73 29.91
N ASP A 72 2.37 7.87 29.70
CA ASP A 72 2.56 6.43 29.47
C ASP A 72 3.19 6.16 28.08
N ALA A 73 3.16 7.17 27.20
CA ALA A 73 3.73 7.12 25.86
C ALA A 73 5.12 7.78 25.85
N VAL A 74 6.17 6.97 25.74
CA VAL A 74 7.57 7.43 25.79
C VAL A 74 8.10 8.05 24.49
N ALA A 75 7.36 7.99 23.38
CA ALA A 75 7.73 8.62 22.11
C ALA A 75 6.54 8.73 21.15
N SER A 76 5.72 9.77 21.29
CA SER A 76 4.68 10.09 20.29
C SER A 76 5.02 11.41 19.60
N THR A 77 4.97 11.42 18.27
CA THR A 77 5.32 12.59 17.45
C THR A 77 4.08 13.20 16.81
N ASN A 78 4.02 14.53 16.74
CA ASN A 78 2.86 15.22 16.16
C ASN A 78 3.03 15.41 14.65
N THR A 79 2.13 14.80 13.88
CA THR A 79 2.01 15.03 12.44
C THR A 79 0.55 15.27 12.07
N SER A 80 0.33 16.14 11.08
CA SER A 80 -1.00 16.43 10.54
C SER A 80 -1.07 15.96 9.08
N LEU A 81 -2.07 15.11 8.78
CA LEU A 81 -2.38 14.60 7.46
C LEU A 81 -3.67 15.26 6.94
N GLY A 82 -3.56 16.02 5.86
CA GLY A 82 -4.69 16.61 5.14
C GLY A 82 -4.92 15.90 3.82
N ILE A 83 -6.17 15.56 3.51
CA ILE A 83 -6.57 14.99 2.23
C ILE A 83 -7.64 15.92 1.64
N SER A 84 -7.39 16.44 0.45
CA SER A 84 -8.35 17.23 -0.33
C SER A 84 -8.67 16.47 -1.61
N TYR A 85 -9.93 16.43 -2.04
CA TYR A 85 -10.33 15.74 -3.26
C TYR A 85 -11.51 16.40 -3.94
N GLN A 86 -11.63 16.16 -5.24
CA GLN A 86 -12.70 16.65 -6.11
C GLN A 86 -12.88 15.71 -7.30
N ILE A 87 -14.07 15.71 -7.91
CA ILE A 87 -14.31 15.02 -9.18
C ILE A 87 -14.30 16.06 -10.30
N LEU A 88 -13.36 15.96 -11.23
CA LEU A 88 -13.27 16.80 -12.43
C LEU A 88 -13.32 15.90 -13.68
N ASP A 89 -14.23 16.20 -14.60
CA ASP A 89 -14.43 15.41 -15.83
C ASP A 89 -14.59 13.90 -15.59
N GLY A 90 -15.31 13.54 -14.53
CA GLY A 90 -15.52 12.15 -14.12
C GLY A 90 -14.30 11.46 -13.50
N LYS A 91 -13.21 12.20 -13.23
CA LYS A 91 -11.98 11.69 -12.62
C LYS A 91 -11.82 12.22 -11.19
N LEU A 92 -11.41 11.34 -10.27
CA LEU A 92 -11.01 11.74 -8.93
C LEU A 92 -9.65 12.44 -8.97
N VAL A 93 -9.64 13.71 -8.58
CA VAL A 93 -8.44 14.51 -8.36
C VAL A 93 -8.29 14.70 -6.86
N TYR A 94 -7.11 14.41 -6.32
CA TYR A 94 -6.86 14.53 -4.88
C TYR A 94 -5.45 15.05 -4.59
N GLN A 95 -5.29 15.63 -3.41
CA GLN A 95 -4.03 16.10 -2.86
C GLN A 95 -3.91 15.59 -1.43
N ILE A 96 -2.76 14.99 -1.13
CA ILE A 96 -2.39 14.57 0.22
C ILE A 96 -1.31 15.53 0.70
N THR A 97 -1.48 16.07 1.90
CA THR A 97 -0.51 16.93 2.58
C THR A 97 -0.17 16.29 3.91
N CYS A 98 1.11 16.18 4.24
CA CYS A 98 1.57 15.76 5.54
C CYS A 98 2.51 16.83 6.08
N THR A 99 2.37 17.18 7.35
CA THR A 99 3.19 18.22 8.01
C THR A 99 3.57 17.78 9.41
N PHE A 100 4.81 18.04 9.78
CA PHE A 100 5.35 17.87 11.13
C PHE A 100 5.45 19.23 11.82
N SER A 101 5.06 19.31 13.09
CA SER A 101 5.18 20.55 13.88
C SER A 101 6.46 20.51 14.71
N LYS A 102 7.36 21.47 14.48
CA LYS A 102 8.62 21.61 15.25
C LYS A 102 8.36 21.91 16.74
N PRO A 103 7.57 22.94 17.13
CA PRO A 103 7.37 23.27 18.55
C PRO A 103 6.46 22.28 19.28
N ASN A 104 5.64 21.51 18.55
CA ASN A 104 4.81 20.46 19.11
C ASN A 104 5.30 19.07 18.69
N SER A 105 6.63 18.91 18.50
CA SER A 105 7.23 17.69 17.97
C SER A 105 6.90 16.44 18.77
N TRP A 106 6.60 16.61 20.05
CA TRP A 106 6.17 15.58 20.97
C TRP A 106 4.71 15.79 21.36
N VAL A 107 3.94 14.72 21.31
CA VAL A 107 2.59 14.65 21.86
C VAL A 107 2.58 13.73 23.07
N LEU A 108 1.67 14.05 24.00
CA LEU A 108 1.48 13.48 25.35
C LEU A 108 2.47 13.90 26.42
#